data_AF-A0A6J4JFU8-F1
#
_entry.id   AF-A0A6J4JFU8-F1
#
_cell.length_a   1.000
_cell.length_b   1.000
_cell.length_c   1.000
_cell.angle_alpha   90.00
_cell.angle_beta   90.00
_cell.angle_gamma   90.00
#
_symmetry.space_group_name_H-M   'P 1'
#
loop_
_entity.id
_entity.type
_entity.pdbx_description
1 polymer ?
#
loop_
_entity_poly.entity_id
_entity_poly.type
_entity_poly.pdbx_seq_one_letter_code
_entity_poly.pdbx_strand_id
1 'polypeptide(L)'
;MAIAIFLLTLTLVIWQPRGLGIGFSAFGGALLALATGVVTLQDVPTVWALVWNATFTLVALVIISLLLDEAGFFQWLALLIARIGAGRGRLLFSLVILLGALVTALLTNNGTALIWTPTVMEMLLLLGFSSRATLAFLFATGFIADATSSPLIVSNLVNIISADYFQISFLRYALVMVPVNFIAIAISLAVLWFYFERDIPQHYDLARLPPPDTTIRDPLVCQWSLPILGLLLIGDFVTAPLSIPVSAIAFISALVMLALAGRWFHQDKTSVIDIRKVLRQAPWQVILFSLGMYLVVMGLHNQGIAVLIVGD
;
A
#
# COMPACT_ATOMS: atom_id res chain seq x y z
N MET A 1 -5.64 33.97 5.31
CA MET A 1 -6.31 33.28 4.18
C MET A 1 -5.83 31.84 4.02
N ALA A 2 -4.53 31.61 3.84
CA ALA A 2 -3.97 30.26 3.65
C ALA A 2 -4.38 29.23 4.74
N ILE A 3 -4.34 29.60 6.03
CA ILE A 3 -4.78 28.74 7.15
C ILE A 3 -6.25 28.32 6.99
N ALA A 4 -7.13 29.25 6.60
CA ALA A 4 -8.55 28.94 6.44
C ALA A 4 -8.78 27.97 5.26
N ILE A 5 -8.07 28.16 4.15
CA ILE A 5 -8.12 27.24 3.00
C ILE A 5 -7.60 25.87 3.40
N PHE A 6 -6.49 25.80 4.13
CA PHE A 6 -5.93 24.55 4.62
C PHE A 6 -6.89 23.82 5.56
N LEU A 7 -7.41 24.48 6.59
CA LEU A 7 -8.34 23.88 7.54
C LEU A 7 -9.63 23.43 6.86
N LEU A 8 -10.16 24.23 5.93
CA LEU A 8 -11.33 23.86 5.14
C LEU A 8 -11.05 22.61 4.31
N THR A 9 -9.93 22.59 3.58
CA THR A 9 -9.53 21.46 2.73
C THR A 9 -9.33 20.20 3.57
N LEU A 10 -8.61 20.30 4.69
CA LEU A 10 -8.37 19.20 5.62
C LEU A 10 -9.70 18.67 6.20
N THR A 11 -10.60 19.56 6.58
CA THR A 11 -11.93 19.17 7.08
C THR A 11 -12.72 18.42 6.02
N LEU A 12 -12.72 18.88 4.77
CA LEU A 12 -13.41 18.19 3.66
C LEU A 12 -12.79 16.84 3.31
N VAL A 13 -11.45 16.72 3.40
CA VAL A 13 -10.72 15.46 3.17
C VAL A 13 -11.00 14.43 4.27
N ILE A 14 -11.07 14.86 5.53
CA ILE A 14 -11.34 13.97 6.67
C ILE A 14 -12.82 13.62 6.75
N TRP A 15 -13.71 14.60 6.62
CA TRP A 15 -15.16 14.40 6.79
C TRP A 15 -15.83 13.75 5.58
N GLN A 16 -15.29 13.92 4.37
CA GLN A 16 -15.80 13.36 3.11
C GLN A 16 -17.34 13.47 2.97
N PRO A 17 -17.90 14.69 3.05
CA PRO A 17 -19.35 14.85 3.05
C PRO A 17 -19.97 14.26 1.78
N ARG A 18 -21.00 13.43 1.95
CA ARG A 18 -21.69 12.70 0.85
C ARG A 18 -20.78 11.81 -0.01
N GLY A 19 -19.67 11.33 0.53
CA GLY A 19 -18.71 10.49 -0.21
C GLY A 19 -17.91 11.27 -1.25
N LEU A 20 -17.75 12.59 -1.06
CA LEU A 20 -16.81 13.37 -1.85
C LEU A 20 -15.41 12.75 -1.76
N GLY A 21 -14.89 12.32 -2.91
CA GLY A 21 -13.59 11.70 -2.99
C GLY A 21 -12.48 12.65 -2.51
N ILE A 22 -11.53 12.12 -1.75
CA ILE A 22 -10.40 12.87 -1.17
C ILE A 22 -9.66 13.72 -2.21
N GLY A 23 -9.54 13.22 -3.44
CA GLY A 23 -8.88 13.92 -4.54
C GLY A 23 -9.63 15.17 -4.98
N PHE A 24 -10.97 15.14 -5.03
CA PHE A 24 -11.77 16.29 -5.41
C PHE A 24 -11.76 17.38 -4.34
N SER A 25 -11.82 16.99 -3.07
CA SER A 25 -11.70 17.93 -1.94
C SER A 25 -10.36 18.65 -1.95
N ALA A 26 -9.25 17.91 -2.09
CA ALA A 26 -7.90 18.48 -2.18
C ALA A 26 -7.72 19.38 -3.42
N PHE A 27 -8.24 18.94 -4.57
CA PHE A 27 -8.19 19.71 -5.81
C PHE A 27 -9.00 21.01 -5.70
N GLY A 28 -10.19 20.97 -5.09
CA GLY A 28 -10.98 22.16 -4.79
C GLY A 28 -10.23 23.14 -3.88
N GLY A 29 -9.55 22.63 -2.85
CA GLY A 29 -8.66 23.41 -2.00
C GLY A 29 -7.54 24.11 -2.77
N ALA A 30 -6.88 23.41 -3.69
CA ALA A 30 -5.84 23.98 -4.54
C ALA A 30 -6.37 25.03 -5.51
N LEU A 31 -7.55 24.82 -6.11
CA LEU A 31 -8.21 25.82 -6.96
C LEU A 31 -8.56 27.09 -6.17
N LEU A 32 -9.05 26.95 -4.93
CA LEU A 32 -9.29 28.09 -4.05
C LEU A 32 -7.99 28.82 -3.69
N ALA A 33 -6.90 28.08 -3.44
CA ALA A 33 -5.59 28.66 -3.17
C ALA A 33 -5.04 29.46 -4.36
N LEU A 34 -5.22 28.95 -5.58
CA LEU A 34 -4.88 29.65 -6.83
C LEU A 34 -5.76 30.89 -7.04
N ALA A 35 -7.08 30.76 -6.86
CA ALA A 35 -8.02 31.86 -7.04
C ALA A 35 -7.81 33.01 -6.05
N THR A 36 -7.35 32.70 -4.83
CA THR A 36 -7.05 33.69 -3.80
C THR A 36 -5.61 34.24 -3.87
N GLY A 37 -4.79 33.78 -4.82
CA GLY A 37 -3.40 34.20 -4.99
C GLY A 37 -2.47 33.75 -3.86
N VAL A 38 -2.91 32.81 -2.99
CA VAL A 38 -2.08 32.20 -1.95
C VAL A 38 -1.01 31.31 -2.58
N VAL A 39 -1.34 30.71 -3.73
CA VAL A 39 -0.47 29.89 -4.56
C VAL A 39 -0.51 30.46 -5.97
N THR A 40 0.61 30.44 -6.66
CA THR A 40 0.76 30.90 -8.05
C THR A 40 0.78 29.72 -9.01
N LEU A 41 0.52 29.98 -10.30
CA LEU A 41 0.67 28.95 -11.34
C LEU A 41 2.12 28.43 -11.47
N GLN A 42 3.11 29.19 -11.01
CA GLN A 42 4.51 28.78 -10.99
C GLN A 42 4.83 27.74 -9.90
N ASP A 43 4.01 27.68 -8.85
CA ASP A 43 4.15 26.67 -7.80
C ASP A 43 3.69 25.28 -8.28
N VAL A 44 2.83 25.21 -9.30
CA VAL A 44 2.26 23.95 -9.81
C VAL A 44 3.34 23.01 -10.37
N PRO A 45 4.23 23.43 -11.30
CA PRO A 45 5.34 22.59 -11.74
C PRO A 45 6.29 22.18 -10.60
N THR A 46 6.55 23.07 -9.65
CA THR A 46 7.43 22.79 -8.49
C THR A 46 6.85 21.71 -7.61
N VAL A 47 5.57 21.83 -7.25
CA VAL A 47 4.87 20.79 -6.48
C VAL A 47 4.78 19.49 -7.27
N TRP A 48 4.45 19.57 -8.57
CA TRP A 48 4.36 18.38 -9.40
C TRP A 48 5.69 17.62 -9.43
N ALA A 49 6.82 18.32 -9.57
CA ALA A 49 8.16 17.74 -9.55
C ALA A 49 8.49 17.01 -8.23
N LEU A 50 7.86 17.40 -7.11
CA LEU A 50 8.03 16.74 -5.81
C LEU A 50 7.16 15.49 -5.64
N VAL A 51 5.96 15.45 -6.22
CA VAL A 51 4.97 14.40 -5.90
C VAL A 51 4.76 13.37 -7.01
N TRP A 52 5.12 13.67 -8.25
CA TRP A 52 4.78 12.82 -9.40
C TRP A 52 5.36 11.40 -9.26
N ASN A 53 6.64 11.28 -8.90
CA ASN A 53 7.35 10.00 -8.74
C ASN A 53 6.65 9.14 -7.67
N ALA A 54 6.44 9.69 -6.47
CA ALA A 54 5.71 9.03 -5.40
C ALA A 54 4.30 8.58 -5.81
N THR A 55 3.57 9.47 -6.48
CA THR A 55 2.18 9.26 -6.87
C THR A 55 2.06 8.12 -7.88
N PHE A 56 2.85 8.13 -8.96
CA PHE A 56 2.80 7.08 -9.98
C PHE A 56 3.30 5.74 -9.46
N THR A 57 4.30 5.74 -8.58
CA THR A 57 4.77 4.53 -7.89
C THR A 57 3.64 3.85 -7.13
N LEU A 58 2.89 4.62 -6.33
CA LEU A 58 1.75 4.10 -5.57
C LEU A 58 0.68 3.50 -6.47
N VAL A 59 0.28 4.23 -7.53
CA VAL A 59 -0.72 3.74 -8.49
C VAL A 59 -0.27 2.42 -9.13
N ALA A 60 1.00 2.33 -9.54
CA ALA A 60 1.56 1.11 -10.13
C ALA A 60 1.56 -0.07 -9.14
N LEU A 61 1.97 0.15 -7.89
CA LEU A 61 1.97 -0.90 -6.85
C LEU A 61 0.57 -1.39 -6.52
N VAL A 62 -0.42 -0.49 -6.48
CA VAL A 62 -1.82 -0.90 -6.26
C VAL A 62 -2.36 -1.66 -7.46
N ILE A 63 -2.02 -1.28 -8.70
CA ILE A 63 -2.38 -2.06 -9.90
C ILE A 63 -1.77 -3.47 -9.83
N ILE A 64 -0.48 -3.60 -9.49
CA ILE A 64 0.19 -4.90 -9.29
C ILE A 64 -0.56 -5.71 -8.24
N SER A 65 -0.87 -5.10 -7.10
CA SER A 65 -1.59 -5.76 -6.00
C SER A 65 -2.98 -6.26 -6.43
N LEU A 66 -3.75 -5.44 -7.15
CA LEU A 66 -5.06 -5.84 -7.67
C LEU A 66 -4.97 -6.97 -8.70
N LEU A 67 -3.94 -6.96 -9.56
CA LEU A 67 -3.70 -8.06 -10.51
C LEU A 67 -3.34 -9.36 -9.80
N LEU A 68 -2.51 -9.29 -8.76
CA LEU A 68 -2.16 -10.44 -7.92
C LEU A 68 -3.40 -11.03 -7.23
N ASP A 69 -4.28 -10.16 -6.73
CA ASP A 69 -5.53 -10.57 -6.10
C ASP A 69 -6.49 -11.25 -7.08
N GLU A 70 -6.73 -10.64 -8.24
CA GLU A 70 -7.57 -11.24 -9.28
C GLU A 70 -7.00 -12.56 -9.83
N ALA A 71 -5.68 -12.73 -9.80
CA ALA A 71 -5.02 -14.00 -10.14
C ALA A 71 -5.22 -15.09 -9.07
N GLY A 72 -5.62 -14.73 -7.85
CA GLY A 72 -5.77 -15.63 -6.70
C GLY A 72 -4.50 -15.83 -5.88
N PHE A 73 -3.48 -14.99 -6.06
CA PHE A 73 -2.17 -15.13 -5.40
C PHE A 73 -2.28 -15.00 -3.86
N PHE A 74 -3.01 -13.99 -3.36
CA PHE A 74 -3.14 -13.80 -1.90
C PHE A 74 -3.99 -14.89 -1.26
N GLN A 75 -5.06 -15.34 -1.92
CA GLN A 75 -5.86 -16.47 -1.44
C GLN A 75 -5.03 -17.75 -1.37
N TRP A 76 -4.22 -18.04 -2.40
CA TRP A 76 -3.27 -19.15 -2.39
C TRP A 76 -2.29 -19.03 -1.23
N LEU A 77 -1.73 -17.85 -1.02
CA LEU A 77 -0.77 -17.56 0.03
C LEU A 77 -1.39 -17.72 1.44
N ALA A 78 -2.63 -17.26 1.63
CA ALA A 78 -3.38 -17.44 2.87
C ALA A 78 -3.63 -18.92 3.19
N LEU A 79 -4.05 -19.72 2.19
CA LEU A 79 -4.22 -21.16 2.37
C LEU A 79 -2.89 -21.87 2.66
N LEU A 80 -1.80 -21.42 2.04
CA LEU A 80 -0.46 -21.94 2.29
C LEU A 80 -0.05 -21.70 3.75
N ILE A 81 -0.16 -20.46 4.26
CA ILE A 81 0.19 -20.19 5.66
C ILE A 81 -0.73 -20.89 6.66
N ALA A 82 -2.01 -21.09 6.31
CA ALA A 82 -2.92 -21.86 7.13
C ALA A 82 -2.49 -23.32 7.25
N ARG A 83 -1.93 -23.91 6.18
CA ARG A 83 -1.37 -25.25 6.21
C ARG A 83 -0.03 -25.32 6.95
N ILE A 84 0.85 -24.33 6.75
CA ILE A 84 2.11 -24.21 7.50
C ILE A 84 1.85 -24.08 9.01
N GLY A 85 0.78 -23.39 9.39
CA GLY A 85 0.33 -23.28 10.78
C GLY A 85 -0.05 -24.63 11.42
N ALA A 86 -0.19 -25.70 10.62
CA ALA A 86 -0.34 -27.09 11.07
C ALA A 86 -1.44 -27.29 12.13
N GLY A 87 -2.54 -26.54 12.02
CA GLY A 87 -3.67 -26.61 12.95
C GLY A 87 -3.44 -25.91 14.28
N ARG A 88 -2.33 -25.18 14.49
CA ARG A 88 -2.02 -24.44 15.73
C ARG A 88 -2.37 -22.96 15.57
N GLY A 89 -3.43 -22.49 16.21
CA GLY A 89 -3.94 -21.13 15.98
C GLY A 89 -2.97 -20.02 16.38
N ARG A 90 -2.16 -20.26 17.43
CA ARG A 90 -1.07 -19.36 17.83
C ARG A 90 0.02 -19.22 16.76
N LEU A 91 0.45 -20.34 16.17
CA LEU A 91 1.41 -20.32 15.07
C LEU A 91 0.83 -19.59 13.86
N LEU A 92 -0.44 -19.88 13.52
CA LEU A 92 -1.15 -19.19 12.44
C LEU A 92 -1.20 -17.67 12.67
N PHE A 93 -1.48 -17.22 13.90
CA PHE A 93 -1.50 -15.80 14.25
C PHE A 93 -0.16 -15.12 13.97
N SER A 94 0.96 -15.72 14.42
CA SER A 94 2.30 -15.21 14.09
C SER A 94 2.57 -15.20 12.58
N LEU A 95 2.22 -16.26 11.87
CA LEU A 95 2.44 -16.37 10.42
C LEU A 95 1.64 -15.31 9.64
N VAL A 96 0.40 -15.06 10.03
CA VAL A 96 -0.44 -14.00 9.43
C VAL A 96 0.19 -12.62 9.65
N ILE A 97 0.71 -12.35 10.85
CA ILE A 97 1.37 -11.07 11.17
C ILE A 97 2.66 -10.92 10.37
N LEU A 98 3.55 -11.92 10.40
CA LEU A 98 4.83 -11.87 9.72
C LEU A 98 4.66 -11.76 8.20
N LEU A 99 3.70 -12.48 7.64
CA LEU A 99 3.40 -12.39 6.22
C LEU A 99 2.73 -11.06 5.87
N GLY A 100 1.82 -10.56 6.72
CA GLY A 100 1.24 -9.23 6.57
C GLY A 100 2.32 -8.13 6.55
N ALA A 101 3.35 -8.27 7.40
CA ALA A 101 4.48 -7.36 7.41
C ALA A 101 5.29 -7.42 6.12
N LEU A 102 5.53 -8.63 5.59
CA LEU A 102 6.22 -8.83 4.31
C LEU A 102 5.42 -8.25 3.13
N VAL A 103 4.12 -8.52 3.06
CA VAL A 103 3.22 -7.98 2.02
C VAL A 103 3.21 -6.45 2.07
N THR A 104 3.11 -5.88 3.27
CA THR A 104 3.16 -4.42 3.50
C THR A 104 4.46 -3.82 3.00
N ALA A 105 5.59 -4.43 3.34
CA ALA A 105 6.90 -3.95 2.93
C ALA A 105 7.00 -3.87 1.39
N LEU A 106 6.47 -4.86 0.68
CA LEU A 106 6.59 -4.99 -0.78
C LEU A 106 5.55 -4.21 -1.58
N LEU A 107 4.31 -4.12 -1.09
CA LEU A 107 3.16 -3.67 -1.90
C LEU A 107 2.47 -2.40 -1.44
N THR A 108 2.84 -1.88 -0.27
CA THR A 108 2.23 -0.76 0.48
C THR A 108 1.25 -1.19 1.59
N ASN A 109 1.14 -0.35 2.61
CA ASN A 109 0.10 -0.46 3.64
C ASN A 109 -1.31 -0.38 3.06
N ASN A 110 -1.56 0.52 2.09
CA ASN A 110 -2.85 0.64 1.41
C ASN A 110 -3.22 -0.65 0.67
N GLY A 111 -2.28 -1.24 -0.06
CA GLY A 111 -2.49 -2.52 -0.75
C GLY A 111 -2.80 -3.65 0.23
N THR A 112 -2.09 -3.70 1.36
CA THR A 112 -2.30 -4.71 2.41
C THR A 112 -3.67 -4.55 3.08
N ALA A 113 -4.09 -3.33 3.39
CA ALA A 113 -5.41 -3.06 3.95
C ALA A 113 -6.53 -3.46 2.97
N LEU A 114 -6.35 -3.19 1.68
CA LEU A 114 -7.35 -3.47 0.65
C LEU A 114 -7.50 -4.96 0.33
N ILE A 115 -6.40 -5.73 0.37
CA ILE A 115 -6.38 -7.10 -0.17
C ILE A 115 -6.05 -8.15 0.90
N TRP A 116 -4.96 -7.97 1.65
CA TRP A 116 -4.53 -8.96 2.64
C TRP A 116 -5.53 -9.12 3.78
N THR A 117 -6.07 -8.02 4.28
CA THR A 117 -7.05 -8.03 5.38
C THR A 117 -8.33 -8.81 5.02
N PRO A 118 -9.03 -8.55 3.90
CA PRO A 118 -10.19 -9.35 3.52
C PRO A 118 -9.82 -10.80 3.20
N THR A 119 -8.66 -11.07 2.59
CA THR A 119 -8.20 -12.44 2.32
C THR A 119 -8.03 -13.24 3.62
N VAL A 120 -7.41 -12.64 4.64
CA VAL A 120 -7.29 -13.25 5.97
C VAL A 120 -8.67 -13.47 6.58
N MET A 121 -9.59 -12.52 6.44
CA MET A 121 -10.97 -12.68 6.89
C MET A 121 -11.65 -13.90 6.26
N GLU A 122 -11.58 -14.05 4.94
CA GLU A 122 -12.16 -15.17 4.20
C GLU A 122 -11.58 -16.51 4.68
N MET A 123 -10.26 -16.59 4.84
CA MET A 123 -9.57 -17.77 5.36
C MET A 123 -10.06 -18.15 6.77
N LEU A 124 -10.20 -17.18 7.67
CA LEU A 124 -10.66 -17.41 9.05
C LEU A 124 -12.13 -17.86 9.10
N LEU A 125 -12.97 -17.32 8.20
CA LEU A 125 -14.36 -17.74 8.04
C LEU A 125 -14.45 -19.19 7.56
N LEU A 126 -13.62 -19.59 6.57
CA LEU A 126 -13.54 -20.99 6.10
C LEU A 126 -13.09 -21.94 7.21
N LEU A 127 -12.17 -21.52 8.06
CA LEU A 127 -11.74 -22.29 9.23
C LEU A 127 -12.82 -22.37 10.33
N GLY A 128 -13.85 -21.51 10.27
CA GLY A 128 -14.91 -21.43 11.26
C GLY A 128 -14.45 -20.80 12.57
N PHE A 129 -13.57 -19.80 12.52
CA PHE A 129 -13.12 -19.06 13.69
C PHE A 129 -14.28 -18.24 14.28
N SER A 130 -14.31 -18.11 15.61
CA SER A 130 -15.29 -17.27 16.29
C SER A 130 -15.11 -15.80 15.93
N SER A 131 -16.17 -14.99 16.02
CA SER A 131 -16.09 -13.55 15.74
C SER A 131 -15.01 -12.83 16.56
N ARG A 132 -14.78 -13.26 17.81
CA ARG A 132 -13.73 -12.68 18.67
C ARG A 132 -12.33 -12.99 18.15
N ALA A 133 -12.09 -14.24 17.75
CA ALA A 133 -10.82 -14.64 17.13
C ALA A 133 -10.60 -13.92 15.79
N THR A 134 -11.63 -13.83 14.94
CA THR A 134 -11.55 -13.11 13.67
C THR A 134 -11.19 -11.64 13.88
N LEU A 135 -11.83 -10.96 14.84
CA LEU A 135 -11.48 -9.58 15.18
C LEU A 135 -10.02 -9.45 15.65
N ALA A 136 -9.53 -10.36 16.49
CA ALA A 136 -8.13 -10.35 16.93
C ALA A 136 -7.14 -10.40 15.76
N PHE A 137 -7.37 -11.30 14.80
CA PHE A 137 -6.55 -11.38 13.59
C PHE A 137 -6.66 -10.13 12.72
N LEU A 138 -7.86 -9.57 12.56
CA LEU A 138 -8.06 -8.36 11.75
C LEU A 138 -7.39 -7.12 12.35
N PHE A 139 -7.48 -6.96 13.68
CA PHE A 139 -6.75 -5.91 14.37
C PHE A 139 -5.25 -6.11 14.19
N ALA A 140 -4.75 -7.33 14.37
CA ALA A 140 -3.34 -7.63 14.18
C ALA A 140 -2.85 -7.33 12.76
N THR A 141 -3.61 -7.70 11.72
CA THR A 141 -3.28 -7.38 10.33
C THR A 141 -3.30 -5.88 10.05
N GLY A 142 -4.23 -5.13 10.65
CA GLY A 142 -4.29 -3.67 10.50
C GLY A 142 -3.12 -2.98 11.18
N PHE A 143 -2.83 -3.33 12.43
CA PHE A 143 -1.71 -2.76 13.19
C PHE A 143 -0.36 -3.09 12.56
N ILE A 144 -0.15 -4.32 12.12
CA ILE A 144 1.11 -4.69 11.48
C ILE A 144 1.26 -3.97 10.14
N ALA A 145 0.20 -3.84 9.35
CA ALA A 145 0.26 -3.13 8.07
C ALA A 145 0.64 -1.65 8.22
N ASP A 146 0.27 -1.01 9.33
CA ASP A 146 0.71 0.35 9.62
C ASP A 146 2.15 0.37 10.15
N ALA A 147 2.40 -0.39 11.21
CA ALA A 147 3.68 -0.41 11.92
C ALA A 147 4.88 -0.87 11.07
N THR A 148 4.64 -1.72 10.06
CA THR A 148 5.70 -2.30 9.24
C THR A 148 5.71 -1.76 7.82
N SER A 149 5.09 -0.60 7.61
CA SER A 149 5.13 0.14 6.36
C SER A 149 6.34 1.07 6.24
N SER A 150 7.32 0.94 7.13
CA SER A 150 8.54 1.75 7.17
C SER A 150 9.80 1.21 6.46
N PRO A 151 9.98 -0.10 6.15
CA PRO A 151 11.30 -0.63 5.79
C PRO A 151 11.82 -0.15 4.44
N LEU A 152 10.93 0.01 3.45
CA LEU A 152 11.28 0.48 2.11
C LEU A 152 10.58 1.79 1.82
N ILE A 153 11.19 2.57 0.92
CA ILE A 153 10.61 3.81 0.41
C ILE A 153 9.21 3.53 -0.17
N VAL A 154 9.09 2.45 -0.95
CA VAL A 154 7.84 2.03 -1.61
C VAL A 154 6.75 1.52 -0.67
N SER A 155 7.05 1.22 0.60
CA SER A 155 6.09 0.62 1.54
C SER A 155 4.99 1.58 2.02
N ASN A 156 5.18 2.89 1.88
CA ASN A 156 4.20 3.90 2.30
C ASN A 156 4.39 5.20 1.50
N LEU A 157 3.29 5.84 1.10
CA LEU A 157 3.32 7.13 0.40
C LEU A 157 4.16 8.19 1.13
N VAL A 158 4.05 8.25 2.45
CA VAL A 158 4.78 9.24 3.27
C VAL A 158 6.29 9.02 3.18
N ASN A 159 6.74 7.77 3.07
CA ASN A 159 8.16 7.45 2.92
C ASN A 159 8.68 7.91 1.56
N ILE A 160 7.94 7.64 0.47
CA ILE A 160 8.35 8.06 -0.88
C ILE A 160 8.49 9.57 -0.95
N ILE A 161 7.48 10.28 -0.45
CA ILE A 161 7.47 11.73 -0.37
C ILE A 161 8.66 12.26 0.45
N SER A 162 8.92 11.67 1.62
CA SER A 162 9.98 12.14 2.51
C SER A 162 11.36 11.88 1.91
N ALA A 163 11.56 10.70 1.32
CA ALA A 163 12.81 10.34 0.66
C ALA A 163 13.07 11.21 -0.57
N ASP A 164 12.05 11.51 -1.38
CA ASP A 164 12.16 12.42 -2.53
C ASP A 164 12.46 13.85 -2.05
N TYR A 165 11.80 14.34 -1.00
CA TYR A 165 12.05 15.69 -0.47
C TYR A 165 13.49 15.86 0.07
N PHE A 166 13.96 14.91 0.89
CA PHE A 166 15.30 14.94 1.47
C PHE A 166 16.37 14.33 0.56
N GLN A 167 16.01 13.92 -0.66
CA GLN A 167 16.91 13.27 -1.63
C GLN A 167 17.66 12.07 -1.03
N ILE A 168 16.96 11.24 -0.25
CA ILE A 168 17.52 10.04 0.38
C ILE A 168 17.45 8.89 -0.62
N SER A 169 18.61 8.31 -0.93
CA SER A 169 18.67 7.15 -1.82
C SER A 169 17.97 5.92 -1.22
N PHE A 170 17.38 5.09 -2.08
CA PHE A 170 16.67 3.87 -1.69
C PHE A 170 17.52 2.95 -0.80
N LEU A 171 18.78 2.73 -1.18
CA LEU A 171 19.71 1.92 -0.41
C LEU A 171 19.97 2.51 0.98
N ARG A 172 20.22 3.82 1.09
CA ARG A 172 20.48 4.47 2.39
C ARG A 172 19.27 4.39 3.30
N TYR A 173 18.07 4.64 2.74
CA TYR A 173 16.82 4.51 3.47
C TYR A 173 16.64 3.08 4.02
N ALA A 174 16.76 2.08 3.14
CA ALA A 174 16.58 0.67 3.50
C ALA A 174 17.60 0.21 4.56
N LEU A 175 18.87 0.61 4.45
CA LEU A 175 19.91 0.24 5.41
C LEU A 175 19.60 0.70 6.85
N VAL A 176 18.90 1.82 7.02
CA VAL A 176 18.50 2.33 8.34
C VAL A 176 17.16 1.77 8.77
N MET A 177 16.17 1.79 7.87
CA MET A 177 14.79 1.49 8.21
C MET A 177 14.48 0.00 8.26
N VAL A 178 15.20 -0.86 7.53
CA VAL A 178 15.00 -2.32 7.61
C VAL A 178 15.31 -2.87 9.02
N PRO A 179 16.46 -2.52 9.66
CA PRO A 179 16.70 -2.89 11.06
C PRO A 179 15.64 -2.35 12.03
N VAL A 180 15.25 -1.08 11.88
CA VAL A 180 14.18 -0.46 12.71
C VAL A 180 12.87 -1.23 12.55
N ASN A 181 12.54 -1.63 11.32
CA ASN A 181 11.36 -2.40 11.01
C ASN A 181 11.37 -3.80 11.65
N PHE A 182 12.51 -4.48 11.71
CA PHE A 182 12.60 -5.76 12.44
C PHE A 182 12.27 -5.62 13.92
N ILE A 183 12.74 -4.54 14.56
CA ILE A 183 12.41 -4.23 15.95
C ILE A 183 10.90 -3.92 16.07
N ALA A 184 10.36 -3.12 15.15
CA ALA A 184 8.93 -2.80 15.12
C ALA A 184 8.05 -4.05 14.95
N ILE A 185 8.44 -4.98 14.06
CA ILE A 185 7.77 -6.29 13.88
C ILE A 185 7.82 -7.07 15.20
N ALA A 186 9.00 -7.20 15.81
CA ALA A 186 9.17 -7.99 17.02
C ALA A 186 8.33 -7.45 18.18
N ILE A 187 8.35 -6.13 18.41
CA ILE A 187 7.56 -5.47 19.47
C ILE A 187 6.08 -5.58 19.16
N SER A 188 5.65 -5.28 17.93
CA SER A 188 4.24 -5.34 17.54
C SER A 188 3.70 -6.76 17.68
N LEU A 189 4.46 -7.77 17.22
CA LEU A 189 4.11 -9.17 17.37
C LEU A 189 3.99 -9.55 18.85
N ALA A 190 4.95 -9.15 19.69
CA ALA A 190 4.89 -9.43 21.13
C ALA A 190 3.65 -8.81 21.78
N VAL A 191 3.41 -7.51 21.56
CA VAL A 191 2.27 -6.79 22.14
C VAL A 191 0.94 -7.40 21.67
N LEU A 192 0.78 -7.62 20.37
CA LEU A 192 -0.44 -8.21 19.81
C LEU A 192 -0.66 -9.64 20.30
N TRP A 193 0.41 -10.43 20.40
CA TRP A 193 0.34 -11.78 20.94
C TRP A 193 -0.11 -11.78 22.39
N PHE A 194 0.52 -10.99 23.27
CA PHE A 194 0.13 -10.91 24.67
C PHE A 194 -1.29 -10.37 24.87
N TYR A 195 -1.71 -9.41 24.06
CA TYR A 195 -3.05 -8.83 24.17
C TYR A 195 -4.14 -9.81 23.71
N PHE A 196 -3.93 -10.52 22.59
CA PHE A 196 -4.93 -11.40 21.99
C PHE A 196 -4.76 -12.89 22.31
N GLU A 197 -3.82 -13.28 23.17
CA GLU A 197 -3.50 -14.70 23.45
C GLU A 197 -4.71 -15.55 23.87
N ARG A 198 -5.69 -14.91 24.52
CA ARG A 198 -6.90 -15.55 25.06
C ARG A 198 -8.00 -15.71 24.01
N ASP A 199 -7.95 -14.89 22.97
CA ASP A 199 -8.94 -14.87 21.89
C ASP A 199 -8.55 -15.79 20.73
N ILE A 200 -7.27 -16.14 20.63
CA ILE A 200 -6.74 -17.04 19.60
C ILE A 200 -7.08 -18.51 19.96
N PRO A 201 -7.75 -19.27 19.08
CA PRO A 201 -8.02 -20.67 19.33
C PRO A 201 -6.72 -21.47 19.39
N GLN A 202 -6.66 -22.46 20.29
CA GLN A 202 -5.46 -23.31 20.40
C GLN A 202 -5.26 -24.17 19.14
N HIS A 203 -6.37 -24.73 18.64
CA HIS A 203 -6.37 -25.62 17.48
C HIS A 203 -7.45 -25.22 16.47
N TYR A 204 -7.18 -25.50 15.19
CA TYR A 204 -8.16 -25.37 14.11
C TYR A 204 -8.07 -26.56 13.15
N ASP A 205 -9.18 -26.81 12.45
CA ASP A 205 -9.32 -27.95 11.55
C ASP A 205 -8.93 -27.59 10.11
N LEU A 206 -7.88 -28.24 9.61
CA LEU A 206 -7.39 -28.08 8.24
C LEU A 206 -8.29 -28.74 7.20
N ALA A 207 -9.12 -29.72 7.58
CA ALA A 207 -10.00 -30.43 6.66
C ALA A 207 -11.07 -29.51 6.05
N ARG A 208 -11.34 -28.37 6.69
CA ARG A 208 -12.27 -27.34 6.21
C ARG A 208 -11.70 -26.51 5.07
N LEU A 209 -10.38 -26.53 4.86
CA LEU A 209 -9.74 -25.71 3.84
C LEU A 209 -9.68 -26.43 2.49
N PRO A 210 -10.02 -25.75 1.39
CA PRO A 210 -9.77 -26.27 0.06
C PRO A 210 -8.25 -26.43 -0.21
N PRO A 211 -7.86 -27.21 -1.23
CA PRO A 211 -6.47 -27.27 -1.67
C PRO A 211 -6.01 -25.89 -2.17
N PRO A 212 -4.77 -25.44 -1.88
CA PRO A 212 -4.29 -24.11 -2.29
C PRO A 212 -4.34 -23.88 -3.81
N ASP A 213 -4.11 -24.93 -4.60
CA ASP A 213 -4.08 -24.83 -6.05
C ASP A 213 -5.46 -24.51 -6.66
N THR A 214 -6.54 -24.73 -5.91
CA THR A 214 -7.92 -24.46 -6.38
C THR A 214 -8.28 -22.98 -6.38
N THR A 215 -7.52 -22.13 -5.68
CA THR A 215 -7.78 -20.68 -5.63
C THR A 215 -7.06 -19.90 -6.73
N ILE A 216 -6.09 -20.53 -7.41
CA ILE A 216 -5.34 -19.89 -8.49
C ILE A 216 -6.25 -19.79 -9.71
N ARG A 217 -6.64 -18.55 -10.07
CA ARG A 217 -7.51 -18.26 -11.22
C ARG A 217 -6.72 -18.07 -12.50
N ASP A 218 -5.60 -17.35 -12.42
CA ASP A 218 -4.65 -17.20 -13.52
C ASP A 218 -3.26 -17.73 -13.11
N PRO A 219 -2.92 -18.97 -13.51
CA PRO A 219 -1.63 -19.57 -13.18
C PRO A 219 -0.43 -18.80 -13.73
N LEU A 220 -0.57 -18.13 -14.88
CA LEU A 220 0.55 -17.40 -15.48
C LEU A 220 0.87 -16.15 -14.64
N VAL A 221 -0.15 -15.36 -14.29
CA VAL A 221 0.06 -14.19 -13.43
C VAL A 221 0.54 -14.61 -12.04
N CYS A 222 -0.01 -15.70 -11.49
CA CYS A 222 0.43 -16.24 -10.21
C CYS A 222 1.88 -16.74 -10.24
N GLN A 223 2.35 -17.38 -11.31
CA GLN A 223 3.75 -17.81 -11.44
C GLN A 223 4.72 -16.63 -11.58
N TRP A 224 4.31 -15.60 -12.30
CA TRP A 224 5.12 -14.39 -12.52
C TRP A 224 5.04 -13.39 -11.36
N SER A 225 4.18 -13.61 -10.37
CA SER A 225 4.03 -12.75 -9.18
C SER A 225 5.36 -12.50 -8.45
N LEU A 226 5.99 -13.54 -7.94
CA LEU A 226 7.25 -13.46 -7.19
C LEU A 226 8.41 -12.94 -8.05
N PRO A 227 8.60 -13.40 -9.31
CA PRO A 227 9.59 -12.79 -10.21
C PRO A 227 9.39 -11.28 -10.43
N ILE A 228 8.16 -10.80 -10.63
CA ILE A 228 7.89 -9.37 -10.84
C ILE A 228 8.11 -8.56 -9.56
N LEU A 229 7.69 -9.08 -8.41
CA LEU A 229 7.97 -8.44 -7.11
C LEU A 229 9.48 -8.40 -6.81
N GLY A 230 10.20 -9.47 -7.14
CA GLY A 230 11.65 -9.54 -7.05
C GLY A 230 12.32 -8.54 -8.01
N LEU A 231 11.83 -8.43 -9.24
CA LEU A 231 12.30 -7.45 -10.22
C LEU A 231 12.08 -6.01 -9.75
N LEU A 232 10.93 -5.72 -9.15
CA LEU A 232 10.64 -4.40 -8.59
C LEU A 232 11.63 -4.07 -7.47
N LEU A 233 11.80 -4.98 -6.50
CA LEU A 233 12.72 -4.80 -5.38
C LEU A 233 14.18 -4.66 -5.83
N ILE A 234 14.67 -5.59 -6.65
CA ILE A 234 16.04 -5.60 -7.15
C ILE A 234 16.26 -4.39 -8.07
N GLY A 235 15.28 -4.07 -8.91
CA GLY A 235 15.28 -2.90 -9.77
C GLY A 235 15.51 -1.64 -8.95
N ASP A 236 14.75 -1.42 -7.89
CA ASP A 236 14.88 -0.24 -7.03
C ASP A 236 16.27 -0.12 -6.38
N PHE A 237 16.88 -1.24 -5.98
CA PHE A 237 18.25 -1.24 -5.46
C PHE A 237 19.31 -0.96 -6.54
N VAL A 238 19.17 -1.56 -7.72
CA VAL A 238 20.14 -1.46 -8.82
C VAL A 238 20.10 -0.08 -9.46
N THR A 239 18.93 0.54 -9.55
CA THR A 239 18.78 1.85 -10.17
C THR A 239 18.95 3.02 -9.21
N ALA A 240 18.98 2.77 -7.90
CA ALA A 240 19.25 3.79 -6.89
C ALA A 240 20.50 4.64 -7.17
N PRO A 241 21.65 4.08 -7.63
CA PRO A 241 22.83 4.87 -7.99
C PRO A 241 22.71 5.60 -9.34
N LEU A 242 21.78 5.18 -10.19
CA LEU A 242 21.58 5.70 -11.55
C LEU A 242 20.58 6.87 -11.60
N SER A 243 20.04 7.30 -10.45
CA SER A 243 19.03 8.35 -10.33
C SER A 243 17.78 8.11 -11.18
N ILE A 244 17.46 6.83 -11.46
CA ILE A 244 16.22 6.49 -12.16
C ILE A 244 15.08 6.56 -11.14
N PRO A 245 13.97 7.25 -11.46
CA PRO A 245 12.80 7.33 -10.59
C PRO A 245 12.22 5.96 -10.27
N VAL A 246 11.88 5.73 -9.00
CA VAL A 246 11.22 4.50 -8.51
C VAL A 246 9.93 4.23 -9.29
N SER A 247 9.22 5.29 -9.69
CA SER A 247 8.01 5.18 -10.49
C SER A 247 8.23 4.51 -11.84
N ALA A 248 9.41 4.67 -12.45
CA ALA A 248 9.71 4.08 -13.74
C ALA A 248 9.76 2.55 -13.63
N ILE A 249 10.42 2.02 -12.60
CA ILE A 249 10.51 0.58 -12.35
C ILE A 249 9.13 0.03 -12.00
N ALA A 250 8.43 0.67 -11.06
CA ALA A 250 7.10 0.25 -10.65
C ALA A 250 6.12 0.21 -11.85
N PHE A 251 6.17 1.23 -12.71
CA PHE A 251 5.31 1.31 -13.89
C PHE A 251 5.67 0.26 -14.95
N ILE A 252 6.96 0.00 -15.20
CA ILE A 252 7.40 -1.07 -16.09
C ILE A 252 6.93 -2.43 -15.55
N SER A 253 7.10 -2.70 -14.26
CA SER A 253 6.63 -3.93 -13.61
C SER A 253 5.11 -4.09 -13.73
N ALA A 254 4.35 -3.01 -13.49
CA ALA A 254 2.91 -3.01 -13.66
C ALA A 254 2.50 -3.24 -15.12
N LEU A 255 3.19 -2.64 -16.09
CA LEU A 255 2.92 -2.81 -17.51
C LEU A 255 3.20 -4.24 -17.98
N VAL A 256 4.33 -4.83 -17.55
CA VAL A 256 4.67 -6.23 -17.82
C VAL A 256 3.57 -7.14 -17.25
N MET A 257 3.14 -6.89 -16.01
CA MET A 257 2.10 -7.69 -15.38
C MET A 257 0.73 -7.53 -16.05
N LEU A 258 0.37 -6.32 -16.50
CA LEU A 258 -0.82 -6.07 -17.32
C LEU A 258 -0.75 -6.79 -18.66
N ALA A 259 0.40 -6.80 -19.32
CA ALA A 259 0.60 -7.49 -20.58
C ALA A 259 0.46 -9.02 -20.44
N LEU A 260 0.95 -9.56 -19.34
CA LEU A 260 0.79 -10.97 -18.97
C LEU A 260 -0.69 -11.31 -18.69
N ALA A 261 -1.37 -10.52 -17.86
CA ALA A 261 -2.79 -10.69 -17.55
C ALA A 261 -3.68 -10.55 -18.79
N GLY A 262 -3.33 -9.61 -19.68
CA GLY A 262 -4.04 -9.33 -20.93
C GLY A 262 -3.68 -10.26 -22.07
N ARG A 263 -2.77 -11.22 -21.84
CA ARG A 263 -2.27 -12.17 -22.84
C ARG A 263 -1.76 -11.48 -24.11
N TRP A 264 -1.20 -10.28 -24.01
CA TRP A 264 -0.74 -9.51 -25.18
C TRP A 264 0.33 -10.23 -25.99
N PHE A 265 1.10 -11.12 -25.33
CA PHE A 265 2.16 -11.92 -25.94
C PHE A 265 1.83 -13.41 -26.07
N HIS A 266 0.61 -13.85 -25.75
CA HIS A 266 0.20 -15.24 -25.84
C HIS A 266 -0.93 -15.45 -26.84
N GLN A 267 -0.88 -16.59 -27.55
CA GLN A 267 -1.86 -16.91 -28.59
C GLN A 267 -3.23 -17.29 -28.02
N ASP A 268 -3.28 -17.72 -26.74
CA ASP A 268 -4.53 -17.96 -26.01
C ASP A 268 -5.19 -16.64 -25.62
N LYS A 269 -6.27 -16.29 -26.33
CA LYS A 269 -6.98 -15.01 -26.22
C LYS A 269 -7.97 -14.93 -25.05
N THR A 270 -8.12 -15.98 -24.24
CA THR A 270 -9.03 -15.94 -23.09
C THR A 270 -8.33 -15.36 -21.88
N SER A 271 -8.33 -14.03 -21.76
CA SER A 271 -7.91 -13.36 -20.53
C SER A 271 -8.90 -13.70 -19.40
N VAL A 272 -8.41 -14.30 -18.32
CA VAL A 272 -9.24 -14.63 -17.14
C VAL A 272 -9.51 -13.37 -16.30
N ILE A 273 -8.57 -12.41 -16.31
CA ILE A 273 -8.61 -11.18 -15.52
C ILE A 273 -9.18 -10.03 -16.36
N ASP A 274 -10.19 -9.33 -15.82
CA ASP A 274 -10.72 -8.10 -16.43
C ASP A 274 -9.81 -6.89 -16.12
N ILE A 275 -8.93 -6.56 -17.06
CA ILE A 275 -8.02 -5.41 -16.95
C ILE A 275 -8.79 -4.10 -16.76
N ARG A 276 -9.96 -3.93 -17.39
CA ARG A 276 -10.72 -2.68 -17.29
C ARG A 276 -11.25 -2.50 -15.87
N LYS A 277 -11.70 -3.59 -15.24
CA LYS A 277 -12.10 -3.59 -13.83
C LYS A 277 -10.92 -3.20 -12.93
N VAL A 278 -9.76 -3.82 -13.11
CA VAL A 278 -8.54 -3.51 -12.33
C VAL A 278 -8.13 -2.05 -12.46
N LEU A 279 -8.04 -1.55 -13.70
CA LEU A 279 -7.70 -0.15 -13.95
C LEU A 279 -8.74 0.80 -13.36
N ARG A 280 -10.03 0.46 -13.35
CA ARG A 280 -11.06 1.31 -12.73
C ARG A 280 -10.98 1.33 -11.20
N GLN A 281 -10.51 0.25 -10.58
CA GLN A 281 -10.33 0.14 -9.14
C GLN A 281 -9.04 0.80 -8.64
N ALA A 282 -8.08 1.05 -9.52
CA ALA A 282 -6.85 1.74 -9.16
C ALA A 282 -7.15 3.14 -8.57
N PRO A 283 -6.34 3.60 -7.60
CA PRO A 283 -6.66 4.78 -6.79
C PRO A 283 -6.27 6.08 -7.49
N TRP A 284 -6.85 6.37 -8.66
CA TRP A 284 -6.53 7.57 -9.46
C TRP A 284 -6.74 8.89 -8.71
N GLN A 285 -7.63 8.89 -7.73
CA GLN A 285 -7.85 10.06 -6.87
C GLN A 285 -6.61 10.46 -6.08
N VAL A 286 -5.67 9.54 -5.84
CA VAL A 286 -4.40 9.84 -5.15
C VAL A 286 -3.57 10.85 -5.94
N ILE A 287 -3.68 10.90 -7.27
CA ILE A 287 -3.00 11.89 -8.11
C ILE A 287 -3.52 13.30 -7.85
N LEU A 288 -4.84 13.45 -7.84
CA LEU A 288 -5.48 14.73 -7.55
C LEU A 288 -5.25 15.15 -6.09
N PHE A 289 -5.28 14.17 -5.19
CA PHE A 289 -5.03 14.37 -3.77
C PHE A 289 -3.61 14.84 -3.49
N SER A 290 -2.59 14.15 -4.02
CA SER A 290 -1.19 14.49 -3.77
C SER A 290 -0.85 15.89 -4.28
N LEU A 291 -1.21 16.19 -5.53
CA LEU A 291 -1.02 17.52 -6.12
C LEU A 291 -1.78 18.60 -5.37
N GLY A 292 -3.06 18.36 -5.07
CA GLY A 292 -3.93 19.33 -4.41
C GLY A 292 -3.47 19.66 -2.99
N MET A 293 -3.22 18.64 -2.17
CA MET A 293 -2.78 18.84 -0.78
C MET A 293 -1.42 19.52 -0.71
N TYR A 294 -0.47 19.14 -1.59
CA TYR A 294 0.83 19.80 -1.60
C TYR A 294 0.76 21.26 -2.01
N LEU A 295 -0.10 21.62 -2.96
CA LEU A 295 -0.30 23.03 -3.32
C LEU A 295 -0.87 23.82 -2.15
N VAL A 296 -1.87 23.27 -1.44
CA VAL A 296 -2.44 23.94 -0.27
C VAL A 296 -1.39 24.10 0.85
N VAL A 297 -0.54 23.09 1.08
CA VAL A 297 0.56 23.17 2.05
C VAL A 297 1.64 24.16 1.61
N MET A 298 2.01 24.19 0.32
CA MET A 298 2.92 25.18 -0.24
C MET A 298 2.40 26.61 -0.05
N GLY A 299 1.08 26.80 -0.18
CA GLY A 299 0.41 28.06 0.11
C GLY A 299 0.59 28.53 1.56
N LEU A 300 0.68 27.61 2.52
CA LEU A 300 1.01 27.95 3.91
C LEU A 300 2.49 28.36 4.04
N HIS A 301 3.38 27.63 3.37
CA HIS A 301 4.82 27.91 3.37
C HIS A 301 5.13 29.28 2.76
N ASN A 302 4.57 29.61 1.59
CA ASN A 302 4.77 30.89 0.91
C ASN A 302 4.31 32.10 1.74
N GLN A 303 3.39 31.89 2.68
CA GLN A 303 2.88 32.93 3.61
C GLN A 303 3.68 32.99 4.92
N GLY A 304 4.81 32.30 5.02
CA GLY A 304 5.72 32.39 6.18
C GLY A 304 5.22 31.67 7.44
N ILE A 305 4.21 30.81 7.34
CA ILE A 305 3.67 30.10 8.51
C ILE A 305 4.70 29.13 9.10
N ALA A 306 5.54 28.53 8.26
CA ALA A 306 6.66 27.71 8.73
C ALA A 306 7.61 28.51 9.64
N VAL A 307 7.89 29.78 9.30
CA VAL A 307 8.72 30.70 10.09
C VAL A 307 8.04 31.06 11.42
N LEU A 308 6.72 31.28 11.39
CA LEU A 308 5.91 31.59 12.57
C LEU A 308 5.82 30.42 13.59
N ILE A 309 5.95 29.18 13.14
CA ILE A 309 5.90 27.97 13.99
C ILE A 309 7.29 27.56 14.46
N VAL A 310 8.33 27.73 13.63
CA VAL A 310 9.72 27.36 13.98
C VAL A 310 10.31 28.33 14.99
N GLY A 311 9.80 29.57 15.07
CA GLY A 311 10.14 30.52 16.11
C GLY A 311 11.61 30.91 16.08
N ASP A 312 11.95 31.88 15.23
CA ASP A 312 13.16 32.69 15.43
C ASP A 312 12.86 33.83 16.41
#